data_AF-A0A949IMM6-F1
#
_entry.id   AF-A0A949IMM6-F1
#
_cell.length_a   1.000
_cell.length_b   1.000
_cell.length_c   1.000
_cell.angle_alpha   90.00
_cell.angle_beta   90.00
_cell.angle_gamma   90.00
#
_symmetry.space_group_name_H-M   'P 1'
#
loop_
_entity.id
_entity.type
_entity.pdbx_description
1 polymer ?
#
loop_
_entity_poly.entity_id
_entity_poly.type
_entity_poly.pdbx_seq_one_letter_code
_entity_poly.pdbx_strand_id
1 'polypeptide(L)'
;MSARLKCLILIYAVLVLLFDGYLHPLTIMVPLPLASGGALIGLVVSGESLGFYALIGIVMLMGLVTKNSILLVEHCPTAMKACAAIRNRLLR
;
A
#
# COMPACT_ATOMS: atom_id res chain seq x y z
N MET A 1 -9.87 -31.24 -12.46
CA MET A 1 -9.38 -30.05 -13.19
C MET A 1 -10.20 -28.78 -12.89
N SER A 2 -11.52 -28.89 -12.68
CA SER A 2 -12.46 -27.75 -12.62
C SER A 2 -12.43 -26.91 -11.33
N ALA A 3 -11.89 -27.43 -10.22
CA ALA A 3 -11.86 -26.71 -8.93
C ALA A 3 -10.82 -25.58 -8.88
N ARG A 4 -9.69 -25.74 -9.58
CA ARG A 4 -8.57 -24.78 -9.58
C ARG A 4 -8.97 -23.45 -10.26
N LEU A 5 -9.74 -23.53 -11.34
CA LEU A 5 -10.24 -22.36 -12.05
C LEU A 5 -11.26 -21.57 -11.23
N LYS A 6 -12.15 -22.25 -10.50
CA LYS A 6 -13.16 -21.60 -9.65
C LYS A 6 -12.50 -20.78 -8.53
N CYS A 7 -11.46 -21.30 -7.88
CA CYS A 7 -10.69 -20.53 -6.90
C CYS A 7 -10.08 -19.26 -7.50
N LEU A 8 -9.50 -19.35 -8.69
CA LEU A 8 -8.88 -18.20 -9.34
C LEU A 8 -9.90 -17.10 -9.68
N ILE A 9 -11.08 -17.50 -10.18
CA ILE A 9 -12.18 -16.59 -10.50
C ILE A 9 -12.71 -15.90 -9.22
N LEU A 10 -12.81 -16.65 -8.12
CA LEU A 10 -13.31 -16.14 -6.84
C LEU A 10 -12.34 -15.13 -6.22
N ILE A 11 -11.02 -15.39 -6.28
CA ILE A 11 -9.98 -14.44 -5.84
C ILE A 11 -10.02 -13.15 -6.67
N TYR A 12 -10.17 -13.27 -8.00
CA TYR A 12 -10.29 -12.11 -8.88
C TYR A 12 -11.54 -11.26 -8.59
N ALA A 13 -12.70 -11.91 -8.41
CA ALA A 13 -13.94 -11.22 -8.07
C ALA A 13 -13.86 -10.48 -6.72
N VAL A 14 -13.23 -11.10 -5.72
CA VAL A 14 -12.97 -10.45 -4.42
C VAL A 14 -12.06 -9.25 -4.59
N LEU A 15 -10.98 -9.35 -5.39
CA LEU A 15 -10.11 -8.20 -5.68
C LEU A 15 -10.86 -7.03 -6.33
N VAL A 16 -11.73 -7.31 -7.30
CA VAL A 16 -12.50 -6.30 -8.02
C VAL A 16 -13.52 -5.61 -7.11
N LEU A 17 -14.18 -6.36 -6.21
CA LEU A 17 -15.08 -5.80 -5.20
C LEU A 17 -14.34 -5.01 -4.10
N LEU A 18 -13.10 -5.40 -3.78
CA LEU A 18 -12.39 -4.87 -2.62
C LEU A 18 -11.87 -3.43 -2.83
N PHE A 19 -11.63 -3.01 -4.06
CA PHE A 19 -10.88 -1.76 -4.32
C PHE A 19 -11.68 -0.57 -4.84
N ASP A 20 -12.95 -0.73 -5.21
CA ASP A 20 -13.95 0.32 -5.53
C ASP A 20 -13.40 1.64 -6.17
N GLY A 21 -12.38 1.56 -7.03
CA GLY A 21 -11.68 2.74 -7.54
C GLY A 21 -10.36 2.44 -8.25
N TYR A 22 -10.17 3.01 -9.45
CA TYR A 22 -9.06 2.70 -10.37
C TYR A 22 -7.69 3.29 -9.97
N LEU A 23 -7.64 4.33 -9.13
CA LEU A 23 -6.39 5.05 -8.80
C LEU A 23 -5.78 4.66 -7.44
N HIS A 24 -6.57 4.21 -6.49
CA HIS A 24 -6.09 3.68 -5.20
C HIS A 24 -5.19 2.43 -5.30
N PRO A 25 -5.47 1.42 -6.16
CA PRO A 25 -4.64 0.21 -6.20
C PRO A 25 -3.23 0.45 -6.74
N LEU A 26 -3.03 1.46 -7.59
CA LEU A 26 -1.71 1.78 -8.15
C LEU A 26 -0.75 2.29 -7.07
N THR A 27 -1.27 3.07 -6.11
CA THR A 27 -0.51 3.57 -4.95
C THR A 27 -0.21 2.47 -3.91
N ILE A 28 -0.94 1.35 -3.93
CA ILE A 28 -0.74 0.20 -3.03
C ILE A 28 0.20 -0.85 -3.65
N MET A 29 0.23 -0.94 -4.98
CA MET A 29 1.10 -1.85 -5.73
C MET A 29 2.60 -1.55 -5.57
N VAL A 30 2.99 -0.30 -5.29
CA VAL A 30 4.38 0.11 -5.03
C VAL A 30 4.88 -0.25 -3.62
N PRO A 31 4.12 -0.01 -2.54
CA PRO A 31 4.54 -0.37 -1.18
C PRO A 31 4.46 -1.87 -0.88
N LEU A 32 3.65 -2.65 -1.61
CA LEU A 32 3.57 -4.12 -1.49
C LEU A 32 4.93 -4.85 -1.65
N PRO A 33 5.68 -4.67 -2.77
CA PRO A 33 7.00 -5.26 -2.94
C PRO A 33 8.06 -4.62 -2.02
N LEU A 34 7.88 -3.35 -1.65
CA LEU A 34 8.78 -2.67 -0.74
C LEU A 34 8.67 -3.23 0.69
N ALA A 35 7.45 -3.46 1.16
CA ALA A 35 7.16 -4.02 2.47
C ALA A 35 7.59 -5.49 2.55
N SER A 36 7.35 -6.30 1.51
CA SER A 36 7.81 -7.68 1.47
C SER A 36 9.34 -7.78 1.40
N GLY A 37 10.00 -6.90 0.63
CA GLY A 37 11.46 -6.79 0.58
C GLY A 37 12.06 -6.39 1.93
N GLY A 38 11.51 -5.36 2.59
CA GLY A 38 11.95 -4.91 3.92
C GLY A 38 11.73 -5.96 5.02
N ALA A 39 10.61 -6.67 4.96
CA ALA A 39 10.31 -7.80 5.84
C ALA A 39 11.31 -8.95 5.70
N LEU A 40 11.61 -9.36 4.46
CA LEU A 40 12.56 -10.42 4.18
C LEU A 40 13.97 -10.05 4.64
N ILE A 41 14.42 -8.83 4.35
CA ILE A 41 15.73 -8.33 4.79
C ILE A 41 15.79 -8.26 6.32
N GLY A 42 14.75 -7.73 6.97
CA GLY A 42 14.68 -7.64 8.43
C GLY A 42 14.74 -9.02 9.10
N LEU A 43 14.10 -10.03 8.51
CA LEU A 43 14.15 -11.39 9.03
C LEU A 43 15.54 -12.02 8.89
N VAL A 44 16.19 -11.82 7.74
CA VAL A 44 17.56 -12.29 7.49
C VAL A 44 18.56 -11.63 8.45
N VAL A 45 18.40 -10.34 8.74
CA VAL A 45 19.28 -9.60 9.66
C VAL A 45 19.04 -10.00 11.12
N SER A 46 17.79 -10.18 11.53
CA SER A 46 17.47 -10.62 12.90
C SER A 46 17.81 -12.08 13.17
N GLY A 47 18.06 -12.91 12.14
CA GLY A 47 18.36 -14.33 12.30
C GLY A 47 17.20 -15.16 12.87
N GLU A 48 16.01 -14.56 12.97
CA GLU A 48 14.81 -15.17 13.54
C GLU A 48 14.08 -16.00 12.48
N SER A 49 13.45 -17.10 12.91
CA SER A 49 12.64 -17.92 12.00
C SER A 49 11.31 -17.24 11.67
N LEU A 50 10.69 -17.63 10.56
CA LEU A 50 9.31 -17.26 10.20
C LEU A 50 8.31 -17.87 11.22
N GLY A 51 8.20 -17.26 12.39
CA GLY A 51 7.24 -17.59 13.43
C GLY A 51 6.02 -16.67 13.45
N PHE A 52 5.06 -16.94 14.33
CA PHE A 52 3.85 -16.12 14.47
C PHE A 52 4.15 -14.64 14.78
N TYR A 53 5.18 -14.37 15.58
CA TYR A 53 5.61 -13.01 15.90
C TYR A 53 6.16 -12.26 14.67
N ALA A 54 6.99 -12.92 13.86
CA ALA A 54 7.48 -12.36 12.61
C ALA A 54 6.32 -12.04 11.66
N LEU A 55 5.35 -12.96 11.55
CA LEU A 55 4.18 -12.80 10.68
C LEU A 55 3.32 -11.57 11.06
N ILE A 56 3.11 -11.35 12.36
CA ILE A 56 2.43 -10.16 12.87
C ILE A 56 3.22 -8.89 12.51
N GLY A 57 4.54 -8.91 12.67
CA GLY A 57 5.42 -7.78 12.29
C GLY A 57 5.33 -7.43 10.81
N ILE A 58 5.33 -8.45 9.93
CA ILE A 58 5.20 -8.26 8.47
C ILE A 58 3.84 -7.65 8.12
N VAL A 59 2.75 -8.12 8.74
CA VAL A 59 1.41 -7.56 8.54
C VAL A 59 1.34 -6.10 9.03
N MET A 60 1.94 -5.80 10.18
CA MET A 60 1.97 -4.45 10.74
C MET A 60 2.78 -3.48 9.88
N LEU A 61 3.94 -3.91 9.37
CA LEU A 61 4.76 -3.16 8.41
C LEU A 61 4.00 -2.90 7.11
N MET A 62 3.32 -3.91 6.55
CA MET A 62 2.48 -3.74 5.36
C MET A 62 1.43 -2.63 5.57
N GLY A 63 0.77 -2.61 6.74
CA GLY A 63 -0.22 -1.60 7.10
C GLY A 63 0.36 -0.20 7.24
N LEU A 64 1.54 -0.06 7.86
CA LEU A 64 2.24 1.22 8.01
C LEU A 64 2.65 1.81 6.67
N VAL A 65 3.31 1.03 5.81
CA VAL A 65 3.80 1.51 4.52
C VAL A 65 2.64 1.89 3.60
N THR A 66 1.55 1.10 3.62
CA THR A 66 0.34 1.40 2.83
C THR A 66 -0.34 2.68 3.30
N LYS A 67 -0.51 2.87 4.61
CA LYS A 67 -1.09 4.09 5.18
C LYS A 67 -0.23 5.32 4.87
N ASN A 68 1.09 5.23 4.98
CA ASN A 68 2.00 6.33 4.67
C ASN A 68 1.93 6.72 3.19
N SER A 69 1.85 5.72 2.30
CA SER A 69 1.77 5.96 0.86
C SER A 69 0.46 6.63 0.46
N ILE A 70 -0.67 6.19 1.03
CA ILE A 70 -1.99 6.79 0.82
C ILE A 70 -2.00 8.22 1.37
N LEU A 71 -1.51 8.42 2.60
CA LEU A 71 -1.52 9.74 3.22
C LEU A 71 -0.71 10.76 2.41
N LEU A 72 0.47 10.39 1.92
CA LEU A 72 1.30 11.28 1.11
C LEU A 72 0.62 11.68 -0.20
N VAL A 73 -0.04 10.73 -0.87
CA VAL A 73 -0.70 10.97 -2.17
C VAL A 73 -1.91 11.89 -2.02
N GLU A 74 -2.69 11.73 -0.95
CA GLU A 74 -3.88 12.53 -0.66
C GLU A 74 -3.52 13.97 -0.24
N HIS A 75 -2.37 14.17 0.42
CA HIS A 75 -1.94 15.50 0.88
C HIS A 75 -1.23 16.33 -0.20
N CYS A 76 -0.61 15.70 -1.19
CA CYS A 76 0.15 16.41 -2.24
C CYS A 76 -0.69 17.46 -3.01
N PRO A 77 -1.92 17.17 -3.47
CA PRO A 77 -2.78 18.15 -4.14
C PRO A 77 -3.20 19.30 -3.23
N THR A 78 -3.44 19.00 -1.94
CA THR A 78 -3.85 19.99 -0.93
C THR A 78 -2.74 21.00 -0.68
N ALA A 79 -1.49 20.53 -0.57
CA ALA A 79 -0.32 21.39 -0.45
C ALA A 79 -0.11 22.27 -1.71
N MET A 80 -0.33 21.72 -2.91
CA MET A 80 -0.23 22.48 -4.15
C MET A 80 -1.30 23.59 -4.25
N LYS A 81 -2.54 23.31 -3.85
CA LYS A 81 -3.62 24.31 -3.82
C LYS A 81 -3.32 25.45 -2.85
N ALA A 82 -2.77 25.15 -1.67
CA ALA A 82 -2.35 26.16 -0.70
C ALA A 82 -1.25 27.08 -1.27
N CYS A 83 -0.26 26.51 -1.97
CA CYS A 83 0.81 27.27 -2.62
C CYS A 83 0.27 28.20 -3.73
N ALA A 84 -0.67 27.70 -4.55
CA ALA A 84 -1.34 28.51 -5.58
C ALA A 84 -2.16 29.67 -5.00
N ALA A 85 -2.82 29.46 -3.85
CA ALA A 85 -3.59 30.51 -3.17
C ALA A 85 -2.69 31.61 -2.59
N ILE A 86 -1.53 31.26 -2.03
CA ILE A 86 -0.54 32.23 -1.52
C ILE A 86 0.03 33.06 -2.68
N ARG A 87 0.38 32.43 -3.80
CA ARG A 87 0.86 33.12 -5.00
C ARG A 87 -0.14 34.15 -5.52
N ASN A 88 -1.44 33.83 -5.53
CA ASN A 88 -2.48 34.78 -5.96
C ASN A 88 -2.70 35.94 -4.98
N ARG A 89 -2.31 35.81 -3.71
CA ARG A 89 -2.34 36.91 -2.72
C ARG A 89 -1.12 37.83 -2.79
N LEU A 90 0.00 37.37 -3.32
CA LEU A 90 1.19 38.20 -3.52
C LEU A 90 1.15 38.99 -4.83
N LEU A 91 0.29 38.61 -5.77
CA LEU A 91 0.12 39.25 -7.08
C LEU A 91 -1.13 40.17 -7.15
N ARG A 92 -1.71 40.53 -5.99
CA ARG A 92 -2.77 41.53 -5.80
C ARG A 92 -2.38 42.46 -4.68
#